data_AF-A0A521GIW9-F1
#
_entry.id   AF-A0A521GIW9-F1
#
_cell.length_a   1.000
_cell.length_b   1.000
_cell.length_c   1.000
_cell.angle_alpha   90.00
_cell.angle_beta   90.00
_cell.angle_gamma   90.00
#
_symmetry.space_group_name_H-M   'P 1'
#
loop_
_entity.id
_entity.type
_entity.pdbx_description
1 polymer ?
#
loop_
_entity_poly.entity_id
_entity_poly.type
_entity_poly.pdbx_seq_one_letter_code
_entity_poly.pdbx_strand_id
1 'polypeptide(L)'
;MSTIFHLFGFRFFYRMFDLSEPCHIHAGSGRKLCKYWIRADGTFVQAFAYYFTKSEIRKIEKALGENMTAIKASYEDDCKRAGIRPNYYQKEG
;
A
#
# COMPACT_ATOMS: atom_id res chain seq x y z
N MET A 1 -0.15 0.56 14.05
CA MET A 1 0.26 0.89 12.67
C MET A 1 1.63 0.29 12.46
N SER A 2 1.76 -0.70 11.59
CA SER A 2 3.05 -1.35 11.32
C SER A 2 3.70 -0.68 10.11
N THR A 3 4.91 -0.13 10.31
CA THR A 3 5.71 0.40 9.21
C THR A 3 6.29 -0.76 8.41
N ILE A 4 6.16 -0.73 7.08
CA ILE A 4 6.76 -1.70 6.19
C ILE A 4 8.22 -1.28 5.91
N PHE A 5 8.40 -0.05 5.41
CA PHE A 5 9.73 0.52 5.13
C PHE A 5 9.68 2.05 5.00
N HIS A 6 10.87 2.66 4.98
CA HIS A 6 11.05 4.08 4.65
C HIS A 6 11.81 4.20 3.34
N LEU A 7 11.29 4.97 2.38
CA LEU A 7 11.98 5.23 1.13
C LEU A 7 11.71 6.65 0.63
N PHE A 8 12.74 7.31 0.10
CA PHE A 8 12.68 8.70 -0.39
C PHE A 8 12.15 9.72 0.64
N GLY A 9 12.31 9.45 1.95
CA GLY A 9 11.76 10.29 3.02
C GLY A 9 10.26 10.08 3.30
N PHE A 10 9.66 9.06 2.68
CA PHE A 10 8.28 8.63 2.94
C PHE A 10 8.25 7.34 3.75
N ARG A 11 7.32 7.28 4.70
CA ARG A 11 7.02 6.08 5.48
C ARG A 11 5.89 5.32 4.80
N PHE A 12 6.13 4.05 4.49
CA PHE A 12 5.14 3.13 3.95
C PHE A 12 4.61 2.26 5.08
N PHE A 13 3.30 2.21 5.28
CA PHE A 13 2.69 1.50 6.41
C PHE A 13 1.30 0.95 6.08
N TYR A 14 0.93 -0.12 6.78
CA TYR A 14 -0.44 -0.63 6.86
C TYR A 14 -1.14 -0.03 8.08
N ARG A 15 -2.46 0.18 8.01
CA ARG A 15 -3.25 0.42 9.24
C ARG A 15 -3.67 -0.93 9.83
N MET A 16 -3.65 -0.98 11.16
CA MET A 16 -3.84 -2.22 11.94
C MET A 16 -5.21 -2.88 11.78
N PHE A 17 -6.18 -2.21 11.15
CA PHE A 17 -7.55 -2.71 10.95
C PHE A 17 -7.90 -2.89 9.46
N ASP A 18 -6.91 -2.83 8.56
CA ASP A 18 -7.13 -2.96 7.11
C ASP A 18 -7.50 -4.38 6.67
N LEU A 19 -7.60 -5.34 7.60
CA LEU A 19 -7.98 -6.73 7.32
C LEU A 19 -9.45 -6.90 6.90
N SER A 20 -10.31 -5.90 7.17
CA SER A 20 -11.68 -5.84 6.64
C SER A 20 -11.80 -5.03 5.33
N GLU A 21 -10.78 -4.23 5.00
CA GLU A 21 -10.72 -3.48 3.75
C GLU A 21 -9.92 -4.25 2.69
N PRO A 22 -10.07 -3.92 1.39
CA PRO A 22 -9.16 -4.42 0.38
C PRO A 22 -7.71 -4.01 0.68
N CYS A 23 -6.75 -4.85 0.28
CA CYS A 23 -5.32 -4.64 0.46
C CYS A 23 -4.93 -3.25 -0.05
N HIS A 24 -4.32 -2.45 0.82
CA HIS A 24 -3.89 -1.11 0.49
C HIS A 24 -2.71 -0.65 1.33
N ILE A 25 -1.98 0.34 0.81
CA ILE A 25 -0.76 0.87 1.42
C ILE A 25 -0.90 2.37 1.55
N HIS A 26 -0.45 2.87 2.70
CA HIS A 26 -0.32 4.29 2.94
C HIS A 26 1.15 4.69 2.85
N ALA A 27 1.43 5.72 2.06
CA ALA A 27 2.71 6.40 2.00
C ALA A 27 2.56 7.81 2.57
N GLY A 28 3.27 8.13 3.65
CA GLY A 28 3.14 9.43 4.31
C GLY A 28 4.46 10.01 4.81
N SER A 29 4.53 11.34 4.87
CA SER A 29 5.65 12.07 5.48
C SER A 29 5.15 13.40 6.03
N GLY A 30 5.16 13.56 7.36
CA GLY A 30 4.60 14.72 8.04
C GLY A 30 3.11 14.93 7.71
N ARG A 31 2.79 16.03 7.01
CA ARG A 31 1.43 16.37 6.55
C ARG A 31 1.03 15.69 5.23
N LYS A 32 1.96 15.03 4.55
CA LYS A 32 1.71 14.37 3.26
C LYS A 32 1.15 12.97 3.52
N LEU A 33 0.04 12.61 2.88
CA LEU A 33 -0.54 11.27 2.93
C LEU A 33 -1.06 10.83 1.56
N CYS A 34 -0.65 9.64 1.14
CA CYS A 34 -1.07 9.01 -0.10
C CYS A 34 -1.52 7.58 0.18
N LYS A 35 -2.62 7.16 -0.44
CA LYS A 35 -3.17 5.81 -0.32
C LYS A 35 -3.23 5.15 -1.69
N TYR A 36 -2.80 3.90 -1.74
CA TYR A 36 -2.86 3.05 -2.93
C TYR A 36 -3.59 1.75 -2.62
N TRP A 37 -4.57 1.40 -3.45
CA TRP A 37 -5.20 0.08 -3.45
C TRP A 37 -4.34 -0.90 -4.24
N ILE A 38 -4.20 -2.13 -3.74
CA ILE A 38 -3.43 -3.19 -4.40
C ILE A 38 -4.39 -4.22 -4.98
N ARG A 39 -4.17 -4.59 -6.23
CA ARG A 39 -4.94 -5.61 -6.95
C ARG A 39 -4.25 -6.97 -6.88
N ALA A 40 -5.03 -8.02 -7.13
CA ALA A 40 -4.53 -9.40 -7.09
C ALA A 40 -3.44 -9.66 -8.15
N ASP A 41 -3.49 -8.96 -9.29
CA ASP A 41 -2.49 -9.03 -10.37
C ASP A 41 -1.16 -8.34 -10.03
N GLY A 42 -1.06 -7.67 -8.87
CA GLY A 42 0.14 -6.91 -8.47
C GLY A 42 0.18 -5.49 -9.02
N THR A 43 -0.86 -5.03 -9.71
CA THR A 43 -1.02 -3.62 -10.03
C THR A 43 -1.58 -2.85 -8.84
N PHE A 44 -1.45 -1.52 -8.88
CA PHE A 44 -1.92 -0.65 -7.83
C PHE A 44 -2.67 0.56 -8.40
N VAL A 45 -3.67 1.04 -7.66
CA VAL A 45 -4.49 2.19 -8.03
C VAL A 45 -4.40 3.24 -6.94
N GLN A 46 -3.96 4.44 -7.31
CA GLN A 46 -3.93 5.57 -6.39
C GLN A 46 -5.36 5.95 -5.98
N ALA A 47 -5.66 5.91 -4.69
CA ALA A 47 -6.94 6.34 -4.14
C ALA A 47 -6.96 7.86 -3.96
N PHE A 48 -5.92 8.40 -3.33
CA PHE A 48 -5.72 9.83 -3.15
C PHE A 48 -4.25 10.13 -2.84
N ALA A 49 -3.81 11.36 -3.12
CA ALA A 49 -2.57 11.92 -2.59
C ALA A 49 -2.79 13.37 -2.19
N TYR A 50 -2.47 13.69 -0.93
CA TYR A 50 -2.53 15.04 -0.40
C TYR A 50 -1.13 15.60 -0.25
N TYR A 51 -0.93 16.81 -0.78
CA TYR A 51 0.33 17.58 -0.65
C TYR A 51 1.56 16.91 -1.30
N PHE A 52 1.35 16.02 -2.28
CA PHE A 52 2.42 15.44 -3.09
C PHE A 52 2.51 16.08 -4.47
N THR A 53 3.73 16.27 -4.95
CA THR A 53 4.00 16.61 -6.34
C THR A 53 3.95 15.37 -7.23
N LYS A 54 3.73 15.55 -8.54
CA LYS A 54 3.75 14.45 -9.52
C LYS A 54 5.08 13.68 -9.52
N SER A 55 6.21 14.35 -9.25
CA SER A 55 7.53 13.70 -9.17
C SER A 55 7.63 12.78 -7.95
N GLU A 56 7.12 13.21 -6.80
CA GLU A 56 7.10 12.38 -5.59
C GLU A 56 6.18 11.18 -5.74
N ILE A 57 4.99 11.37 -6.32
CA ILE A 57 4.06 10.28 -6.65
C ILE A 57 4.77 9.23 -7.50
N ARG A 58 5.45 9.62 -8.59
CA ARG A 58 6.20 8.68 -9.44
C ARG A 58 7.28 7.91 -8.69
N LYS A 59 7.97 8.54 -7.73
CA LYS A 59 8.97 7.85 -6.89
C LYS A 59 8.32 6.82 -5.98
N ILE A 60 7.17 7.15 -5.41
CA ILE A 60 6.39 6.25 -4.56
C ILE A 60 5.88 5.06 -5.38
N GLU A 61 5.32 5.31 -6.56
CA GLU A 61 4.83 4.27 -7.46
C GLU A 61 5.95 3.33 -7.93
N LYS A 62 7.13 3.89 -8.26
CA LYS A 62 8.31 3.10 -8.58
C LYS A 62 8.70 2.19 -7.41
N ALA A 63 8.75 2.74 -6.20
CA ALA A 63 9.05 1.98 -4.99
C ALA A 63 8.05 0.85 -4.74
N LEU A 64 6.75 1.14 -4.92
CA LEU A 64 5.68 0.15 -4.79
C LEU A 64 5.83 -0.96 -5.83
N GLY A 65 6.09 -0.62 -7.09
CA GLY A 65 6.30 -1.60 -8.15
C GLY A 65 7.51 -2.51 -7.88
N GLU A 66 8.64 -1.93 -7.48
CA GLU A 66 9.87 -2.68 -7.19
C GLU A 66 9.74 -3.62 -5.98
N ASN A 67 8.88 -3.28 -5.01
CA ASN A 67 8.70 -4.04 -3.77
C ASN A 67 7.37 -4.82 -3.71
N MET A 68 6.59 -4.82 -4.79
CA MET A 68 5.21 -5.32 -4.76
C MET A 68 5.14 -6.80 -4.36
N THR A 69 6.05 -7.61 -4.86
CA THR A 69 6.12 -9.04 -4.54
C THR A 69 6.29 -9.27 -3.04
N ALA A 70 7.17 -8.51 -2.39
CA ALA A 70 7.42 -8.61 -0.95
C ALA A 70 6.22 -8.11 -0.13
N ILE A 71 5.63 -6.99 -0.56
CA ILE A 71 4.42 -6.41 0.04
C ILE A 71 3.27 -7.42 0.02
N LYS A 72 3.00 -8.05 -1.13
CA LYS A 72 1.93 -9.06 -1.27
C LYS A 72 2.20 -10.27 -0.38
N ALA A 73 3.42 -10.80 -0.40
CA ALA A 73 3.80 -11.93 0.44
C ALA A 73 3.58 -11.61 1.94
N SER A 74 4.00 -10.42 2.38
CA SER A 74 3.78 -9.97 3.76
C SER A 74 2.29 -9.89 4.11
N TYR A 75 1.47 -9.31 3.22
CA TYR A 75 0.03 -9.18 3.44
C TYR A 75 -0.67 -10.54 3.49
N GLU A 76 -0.34 -11.46 2.59
CA GLU A 76 -0.89 -12.81 2.58
C GLU A 76 -0.51 -13.59 3.84
N ASP A 77 0.73 -13.44 4.30
CA ASP A 77 1.18 -14.07 5.54
C ASP A 77 0.50 -13.47 6.77
N ASP A 78 0.28 -12.15 6.81
CA ASP A 78 -0.53 -11.50 7.84
C ASP A 78 -1.98 -12.00 7.84
N CYS A 79 -2.59 -12.16 6.65
CA CYS A 79 -3.94 -12.70 6.51
C CYS A 79 -4.02 -14.14 7.03
N LYS A 80 -3.05 -14.99 6.65
CA LYS A 80 -2.95 -16.38 7.16
C LYS A 80 -2.80 -16.41 8.68
N ARG A 81 -1.92 -15.58 9.24
CA ARG A 81 -1.73 -15.46 10.70
C ARG A 81 -3.00 -15.03 11.43
N ALA A 82 -3.77 -14.12 10.82
CA ALA A 82 -5.04 -13.65 11.35
C ALA A 82 -6.22 -14.60 11.09
N GLY A 83 -6.04 -15.69 10.34
CA GLY A 83 -7.10 -16.63 9.99
C GLY A 83 -8.14 -16.07 9.01
N ILE A 84 -7.78 -15.04 8.23
CA ILE A 84 -8.67 -14.40 7.26
C ILE A 84 -8.21 -14.69 5.83
N ARG A 85 -9.13 -14.54 4.86
CA ARG A 85 -8.77 -14.63 3.44
C ARG A 85 -8.20 -13.29 2.96
N PRO A 86 -7.12 -13.29 2.16
CA PRO A 86 -6.63 -12.07 1.52
C PRO A 86 -7.75 -11.40 0.71
N ASN A 87 -7.98 -10.11 0.95
CA ASN A 87 -8.97 -9.33 0.22
C ASN A 87 -8.22 -8.33 -0.66
N TYR A 88 -8.23 -8.52 -1.98
CA TYR A 88 -7.59 -7.60 -2.91
C TYR A 88 -8.61 -6.65 -3.53
N TYR A 89 -8.15 -5.47 -3.95
CA TYR A 89 -9.04 -4.50 -4.59
C TYR A 89 -9.51 -5.04 -5.95
N GLN A 90 -10.83 -5.16 -6.11
CA GLN A 90 -11.45 -5.73 -7.33
C GLN A 90 -12.16 -4.70 -8.20
N LYS A 91 -11.99 -3.39 -7.98
CA LYS A 91 -12.66 -2.39 -8.83
C LYS A 91 -11.99 -2.32 -10.20
N GLU A 92 -12.50 -3.11 -11.13
CA GLU A 92 -12.52 -2.83 -12.56
C GLU A 92 -13.87 -2.19 -12.90
N GLY A 93 -13.85 -1.08 -13.64
CA GLY A 93 -15.01 -0.49 -14.33
C GLY A 93 -16.22 -0.17 -13.45
#